data_AF-A0A5D2JZG8-F1
#
_entry.id   AF-A0A5D2JZG8-F1
#
_cell.length_a   1.000
_cell.length_b   1.000
_cell.length_c   1.000
_cell.angle_alpha   90.00
_cell.angle_beta   90.00
_cell.angle_gamma   90.00
#
_symmetry.space_group_name_H-M   'P 1'
#
loop_
_entity.id
_entity.type
_entity.pdbx_description
1 polymer ?
#
loop_
_entity_poly.entity_id
_entity_poly.type
_entity_poly.pdbx_seq_one_letter_code
_entity_poly.pdbx_strand_id
1 'polypeptide(L)'
;MKRFSSSKRAVNNVVKGEIKWELRPGGMLVQKRDMGDASSGPMIKIKVSHGSFHHDITVPAQSTFGDLKKVLVQETGLEPKEQRLLFQGKEKDDEECLHMVGVKDMSKVVLLEDPASKERKLEEMKRNQSVLKACEEVAKVRAEVNALEGIVHGGTKVDEKELLGLTELLMVQLLQLDTIEANGEAKVQRRAEVRRVQRLVDTLDNMKARNSNPFSSSGKSEAFECASPSFPSSTRITHDWEVFD
;
A
#
# COMPACT_ATOMS: atom_id res chain seq x y z
N MET A 1 -52.38 -46.05 40.96
CA MET A 1 -51.98 -45.27 39.75
C MET A 1 -52.65 -43.91 39.86
N LYS A 2 -52.05 -42.73 39.75
CA LYS A 2 -50.68 -42.23 39.52
C LYS A 2 -50.62 -40.86 40.22
N ARG A 3 -49.54 -40.57 40.94
CA ARG A 3 -49.24 -39.23 41.47
C ARG A 3 -48.78 -38.35 40.31
N PHE A 4 -49.43 -37.22 40.06
CA PHE A 4 -48.95 -36.21 39.13
C PHE A 4 -48.14 -35.17 39.90
N SER A 5 -46.82 -35.23 39.74
CA SER A 5 -45.87 -34.22 40.21
C SER A 5 -45.86 -33.05 39.23
N SER A 6 -46.29 -31.88 39.66
CA SER A 6 -46.13 -30.64 38.90
C SER A 6 -44.75 -30.03 39.19
N SER A 7 -43.79 -30.29 38.31
CA SER A 7 -42.49 -29.64 38.31
C SER A 7 -42.60 -28.24 37.70
N LYS A 8 -42.77 -27.20 38.53
CA LYS A 8 -42.62 -25.80 38.10
C LYS A 8 -41.13 -25.48 37.97
N ARG A 9 -40.70 -25.37 36.72
CA ARG A 9 -39.35 -24.95 36.30
C ARG A 9 -39.16 -23.48 36.66
N ALA A 10 -38.35 -23.20 37.68
CA ALA A 10 -37.89 -21.86 37.99
C ALA A 10 -36.93 -21.40 36.87
N VAL A 11 -37.27 -20.32 36.19
CA VAL A 11 -36.36 -19.61 35.28
C VAL A 11 -36.09 -18.26 35.91
N ASN A 12 -35.06 -18.21 36.75
CA ASN A 12 -34.47 -16.97 37.22
C ASN A 12 -33.06 -16.90 36.64
N ASN A 13 -32.84 -16.02 35.69
CA ASN A 13 -31.50 -15.47 35.45
C ASN A 13 -31.64 -13.96 35.23
N VAL A 14 -32.06 -13.30 36.31
CA VAL A 14 -31.83 -11.86 36.51
C VAL A 14 -30.36 -11.74 36.88
N VAL A 15 -29.59 -10.98 36.10
CA VAL A 15 -28.22 -10.60 36.45
C VAL A 15 -28.28 -9.87 37.78
N LYS A 16 -27.96 -10.60 38.85
CA LYS A 16 -27.98 -10.10 40.22
C LYS A 16 -26.65 -9.39 40.44
N GLY A 17 -26.53 -8.17 39.94
CA GLY A 17 -25.54 -7.26 40.49
C GLY A 17 -25.89 -7.10 41.97
N GLU A 18 -24.98 -7.49 42.88
CA GLU A 18 -25.18 -7.26 44.31
C GLU A 18 -25.22 -5.74 44.54
N ILE A 19 -26.43 -5.19 44.64
CA ILE A 19 -26.62 -3.78 44.98
C ILE A 19 -26.19 -3.62 46.43
N LYS A 20 -24.98 -3.10 46.64
CA LYS A 20 -24.43 -2.81 47.95
C LYS A 20 -25.08 -1.55 48.50
N TRP A 21 -25.87 -1.71 49.55
CA TRP A 21 -26.53 -0.61 50.25
C TRP A 21 -25.62 -0.03 51.32
N GLU A 22 -25.63 1.30 51.46
CA GLU A 22 -25.02 2.02 52.57
C GLU A 22 -26.10 2.75 53.38
N LEU A 23 -25.97 2.72 54.70
CA LEU A 23 -26.84 3.46 55.62
C LEU A 23 -26.28 4.86 55.82
N ARG A 24 -27.08 5.89 55.53
CA ARG A 24 -26.74 7.28 55.84
C ARG A 24 -27.20 7.66 57.26
N PRO A 25 -26.55 8.63 57.94
CA PRO A 25 -27.05 9.18 59.20
C PRO A 25 -28.49 9.68 58.98
N GLY A 26 -29.46 9.06 59.65
CA GLY A 26 -30.89 9.21 59.37
C GLY A 26 -31.61 7.92 58.98
N GLY A 27 -30.90 6.79 58.84
CA GLY A 27 -31.51 5.46 58.62
C GLY A 27 -31.92 5.18 57.17
N MET A 28 -31.61 6.08 56.24
CA MET A 28 -31.90 5.90 54.82
C MET A 28 -30.86 4.98 54.18
N LEU A 29 -31.31 3.88 53.56
CA LEU A 29 -30.48 3.05 52.69
C LEU A 29 -30.28 3.76 51.35
N VAL A 30 -29.04 4.03 50.99
CA VAL A 30 -28.65 4.60 49.69
C VAL A 30 -27.78 3.58 48.97
N GLN A 31 -27.94 3.46 47.65
CA GLN A 31 -27.10 2.59 46.84
C GLN A 31 -25.67 3.14 46.77
N LYS A 32 -24.69 2.33 47.16
CA LYS A 32 -23.27 2.68 47.09
C LYS A 32 -22.81 2.67 45.62
N ARG A 33 -22.24 3.76 45.12
CA ARG A 33 -21.57 3.79 43.81
C ARG A 33 -20.15 3.27 44.01
N ASP A 34 -19.89 2.00 43.73
CA ASP A 34 -18.51 1.51 43.65
C ASP A 34 -17.86 2.09 42.39
N MET A 35 -16.88 2.99 42.58
CA MET A 35 -15.97 3.48 41.53
C MET A 35 -14.82 2.47 41.35
N GLY A 36 -15.13 1.18 41.24
CA GLY A 36 -14.16 0.11 41.02
C GLY A 36 -14.16 -0.31 39.56
N ASP A 37 -13.10 0.05 38.84
CA ASP A 37 -12.80 -0.29 37.43
C ASP A 37 -13.89 0.08 36.40
N ALA A 38 -14.32 1.35 36.44
CA ALA A 38 -15.36 1.90 35.56
C ALA A 38 -14.88 2.20 34.12
N SER A 39 -13.88 1.48 33.59
CA SER A 39 -13.41 1.66 32.21
C SER A 39 -13.81 0.52 31.28
N SER A 40 -14.09 -0.68 31.78
CA SER A 40 -14.44 -1.84 30.95
C SER A 40 -15.79 -2.38 31.39
N GLY A 41 -16.84 -2.08 30.62
CA GLY A 41 -18.18 -2.59 30.89
C GLY A 41 -18.24 -4.12 30.93
N PRO A 42 -19.39 -4.72 31.29
CA PRO A 42 -19.53 -6.17 31.41
C PRO A 42 -19.09 -6.87 30.11
N MET A 43 -18.24 -7.89 30.23
CA MET A 43 -17.75 -8.68 29.10
C MET A 43 -18.84 -9.67 28.65
N ILE A 44 -19.05 -9.79 27.35
CA ILE A 44 -19.98 -10.75 26.73
C ILE A 44 -19.23 -11.69 25.79
N LYS A 45 -19.67 -12.94 25.72
CA LYS A 45 -19.18 -13.91 24.74
C LYS A 45 -20.10 -13.94 23.53
N ILE A 46 -19.56 -13.87 22.33
CA ILE A 46 -20.29 -13.86 21.06
C ILE A 46 -19.83 -15.04 20.21
N LYS A 47 -20.78 -15.81 19.69
CA LYS A 47 -20.50 -16.93 18.80
C LYS A 47 -20.56 -16.46 17.36
N VAL A 48 -19.40 -16.30 16.74
CA VAL A 48 -19.28 -15.88 15.35
C VAL A 48 -19.17 -17.12 14.46
N SER A 49 -20.15 -17.33 13.59
CA SER A 49 -20.11 -18.41 12.59
C SER A 49 -19.53 -17.89 11.28
N HIS A 50 -18.47 -18.52 10.80
CA HIS A 50 -17.81 -18.23 9.53
C HIS A 50 -17.74 -19.51 8.69
N GLY A 51 -18.59 -19.60 7.66
CA GLY A 51 -18.74 -20.84 6.87
C GLY A 51 -19.13 -22.03 7.76
N SER A 52 -18.26 -23.04 7.84
CA SER A 52 -18.40 -24.23 8.70
C SER A 52 -17.79 -24.06 10.10
N PHE A 53 -17.04 -22.98 10.34
CA PHE A 53 -16.31 -22.74 11.58
C PHE A 53 -17.09 -21.83 12.53
N HIS A 54 -16.81 -21.97 13.83
CA HIS A 54 -17.38 -21.15 14.89
C HIS A 54 -16.25 -20.61 15.79
N HIS A 55 -16.24 -19.31 16.00
CA HIS A 55 -15.32 -18.62 16.89
C HIS A 55 -16.10 -18.04 18.06
N ASP A 56 -15.65 -18.30 19.29
CA ASP A 56 -16.23 -17.73 20.49
C ASP A 56 -15.38 -16.52 20.92
N ILE A 57 -15.86 -15.32 20.62
CA ILE A 57 -15.14 -14.06 20.86
C ILE A 57 -15.64 -13.43 22.15
N THR A 58 -14.74 -12.98 23.02
CA THR A 58 -15.11 -12.26 24.25
C THR A 58 -14.77 -10.78 24.10
N VAL A 59 -15.78 -9.92 24.18
CA VAL A 59 -15.64 -8.46 24.04
C VAL A 59 -16.50 -7.72 25.08
N PRO A 60 -16.19 -6.46 25.42
CA PRO A 60 -17.08 -5.64 26.23
C PRO A 60 -18.47 -5.50 25.59
N ALA A 61 -19.54 -5.54 26.40
CA ALA A 61 -20.92 -5.37 25.91
C ALA A 61 -21.15 -4.03 25.22
N GLN A 62 -20.36 -3.03 25.57
CA GLN A 62 -20.45 -1.68 25.03
C GLN A 62 -19.65 -1.47 23.74
N SER A 63 -18.88 -2.47 23.29
CA SER A 63 -18.12 -2.42 22.04
C SER A 63 -19.02 -2.30 20.81
N THR A 64 -18.45 -1.84 19.71
CA THR A 64 -19.13 -1.77 18.41
C THR A 64 -18.87 -3.00 17.56
N PHE A 65 -19.64 -3.17 16.49
CA PHE A 65 -19.34 -4.17 15.46
C PHE A 65 -17.99 -3.91 14.80
N GLY A 66 -17.55 -2.66 14.67
CA GLY A 66 -16.20 -2.33 14.18
C GLY A 66 -15.09 -2.87 15.08
N ASP A 67 -15.26 -2.81 16.40
CA ASP A 67 -14.32 -3.42 17.35
C ASP A 67 -14.34 -4.94 17.28
N LEU A 68 -15.52 -5.55 17.15
CA LEU A 68 -15.65 -6.99 16.94
C LEU A 68 -14.93 -7.43 15.65
N LYS A 69 -15.04 -6.66 14.56
CA LYS A 69 -14.32 -6.95 13.31
C LYS A 69 -12.80 -6.94 13.49
N LYS A 70 -12.27 -5.96 14.24
CA LYS A 70 -10.82 -5.89 14.54
C LYS A 70 -10.33 -7.13 15.29
N VAL A 71 -11.09 -7.61 16.27
CA VAL A 71 -10.74 -8.84 17.01
C VAL A 71 -10.82 -10.06 16.09
N LEU A 72 -11.84 -10.11 15.22
CA LEU A 72 -12.01 -11.21 14.25
C LEU A 72 -10.91 -11.29 13.20
N VAL A 73 -10.16 -10.21 12.93
CA VAL A 73 -9.00 -10.26 12.02
C VAL A 73 -7.97 -11.29 12.50
N GLN A 74 -7.74 -11.38 13.80
CA GLN A 74 -6.74 -12.31 14.36
C GLN A 74 -7.18 -13.78 14.22
N GLU A 75 -8.48 -14.02 14.29
CA GLU A 75 -9.06 -15.38 14.24
C GLU A 75 -9.32 -15.86 12.81
N THR A 76 -9.68 -14.95 11.90
CA THR A 76 -10.14 -15.30 10.55
C THR A 76 -9.18 -14.86 9.44
N GLY A 77 -8.25 -13.94 9.73
CA GLY A 77 -7.31 -13.38 8.75
C GLY A 77 -7.93 -12.40 7.75
N LEU A 78 -9.24 -12.13 7.83
CA LEU A 78 -9.93 -11.18 6.96
C LEU A 78 -9.77 -9.76 7.50
N GLU A 79 -9.48 -8.78 6.64
CA GLU A 79 -9.41 -7.39 7.09
C GLU A 79 -10.80 -6.87 7.50
N PRO A 80 -10.92 -5.89 8.41
CA PRO A 80 -12.22 -5.39 8.86
C PRO A 80 -13.13 -4.91 7.72
N LYS A 81 -12.54 -4.36 6.65
CA LYS A 81 -13.27 -3.89 5.46
C LYS A 81 -13.89 -5.03 4.64
N GLU A 82 -13.37 -6.24 4.78
CA GLU A 82 -13.80 -7.43 4.04
C GLU A 82 -14.81 -8.26 4.82
N GLN A 83 -15.01 -7.92 6.10
CA GLN A 83 -15.90 -8.62 7.01
C GLN A 83 -17.30 -7.99 6.99
N ARG A 84 -18.30 -8.81 6.66
CA ARG A 84 -19.73 -8.46 6.77
C ARG A 84 -20.34 -9.23 7.92
N LEU A 85 -20.70 -8.51 8.99
CA LEU A 85 -21.30 -9.10 10.17
C LEU A 85 -22.82 -9.02 10.08
N LEU A 86 -23.49 -10.16 10.22
CA LEU A 86 -24.94 -10.25 10.24
C LEU A 86 -25.41 -10.70 11.62
N PHE A 87 -26.34 -9.93 12.17
CA PHE A 87 -27.06 -10.28 13.39
C PHE A 87 -28.56 -10.33 13.09
N GLN A 88 -29.21 -11.44 13.44
CA GLN A 88 -30.63 -11.67 13.14
C GLN A 88 -30.98 -11.50 11.65
N GLY A 89 -30.07 -11.89 10.75
CA GLY A 89 -30.27 -11.80 9.31
C GLY A 89 -30.10 -10.39 8.71
N LYS A 90 -29.71 -9.39 9.51
CA LYS A 90 -29.42 -8.04 9.05
C LYS A 90 -27.92 -7.76 9.13
N GLU A 91 -27.37 -7.16 8.09
CA GLU A 91 -26.02 -6.62 8.10
C GLU A 91 -25.89 -5.46 9.09
N LYS A 92 -24.70 -5.32 9.66
CA LYS A 92 -24.39 -4.39 10.75
C LYS A 92 -23.21 -3.51 10.40
N ASP A 93 -23.38 -2.21 10.64
CA ASP A 93 -22.36 -1.20 10.39
C ASP A 93 -21.33 -1.14 11.52
N ASP A 94 -20.14 -0.62 11.22
CA ASP A 94 -19.01 -0.58 12.16
C ASP A 94 -19.26 0.32 13.38
N GLU A 95 -20.11 1.33 13.22
CA GLU A 95 -20.48 2.30 14.25
C GLU A 95 -21.58 1.78 15.20
N GLU A 96 -22.28 0.70 14.84
CA GLU A 96 -23.35 0.16 15.67
C GLU A 96 -22.79 -0.50 16.94
N CYS A 97 -23.30 -0.11 18.10
CA CYS A 97 -22.94 -0.74 19.37
C CYS A 97 -23.69 -2.06 19.58
N LEU A 98 -22.98 -3.08 20.05
CA LEU A 98 -23.51 -4.44 20.26
C LEU A 98 -24.73 -4.45 21.21
N HIS A 99 -24.63 -3.74 22.34
CA HIS A 99 -25.73 -3.65 23.31
C HIS A 99 -26.97 -2.94 22.76
N MET A 100 -26.82 -1.91 21.92
CA MET A 100 -27.96 -1.18 21.34
C MET A 100 -28.71 -2.04 20.32
N VAL A 101 -27.99 -2.89 19.60
CA VAL A 101 -28.55 -3.86 18.65
C VAL A 101 -29.19 -5.07 19.36
N GLY A 102 -28.95 -5.22 20.67
CA GLY A 102 -29.49 -6.32 21.47
C GLY A 102 -28.66 -7.58 21.42
N VAL A 103 -27.37 -7.47 21.06
CA VAL A 103 -26.40 -8.57 21.19
C VAL A 103 -26.15 -8.81 22.67
N LYS A 104 -26.42 -10.04 23.12
CA LYS A 104 -26.25 -10.51 24.49
C LYS A 104 -25.18 -11.61 24.56
N ASP A 105 -24.86 -12.05 25.76
CA ASP A 105 -24.00 -13.22 25.95
C ASP A 105 -24.52 -14.45 25.18
N MET A 106 -23.59 -15.18 24.57
CA MET A 106 -23.79 -16.33 23.69
C MET A 106 -24.63 -16.06 22.42
N SER A 107 -24.82 -14.79 22.05
CA SER A 107 -25.50 -14.44 20.80
C SER A 107 -24.74 -14.93 19.59
N LYS A 108 -25.49 -15.39 18.57
CA LYS A 108 -24.92 -15.82 17.29
C LYS A 108 -24.82 -14.65 16.32
N VAL A 109 -23.63 -14.41 15.80
CA VAL A 109 -23.34 -13.47 14.70
C VAL A 109 -22.79 -14.28 13.53
N VAL A 110 -23.20 -13.95 12.31
CA VAL A 110 -22.70 -14.62 11.09
C VAL A 110 -21.69 -13.69 10.44
N LEU A 111 -20.48 -14.18 10.21
CA LEU A 111 -19.46 -13.49 9.42
C LEU A 111 -19.51 -14.01 7.98
N LEU A 112 -19.65 -13.09 7.03
CA LEU A 112 -19.51 -13.35 5.61
C LEU A 112 -18.38 -12.49 5.05
N GLU A 113 -17.68 -13.02 4.06
CA GLU A 113 -16.67 -12.27 3.32
C GLU A 113 -17.35 -11.43 2.23
N ASP A 114 -16.96 -10.16 2.12
CA ASP A 114 -17.48 -9.24 1.12
C ASP A 114 -17.04 -9.66 -0.31
N PRO A 115 -17.99 -9.99 -1.22
CA PRO A 115 -17.66 -10.33 -2.60
C PRO A 115 -16.85 -9.24 -3.32
N ALA A 116 -17.10 -7.97 -3.02
CA ALA A 116 -16.40 -6.86 -3.66
C ALA A 116 -14.91 -6.81 -3.27
N SER A 117 -14.57 -7.31 -2.08
CA SER A 117 -13.19 -7.41 -1.60
C SER A 117 -12.42 -8.54 -2.31
N LYS A 118 -13.08 -9.68 -2.58
CA LYS A 118 -12.49 -10.77 -3.38
C LYS A 118 -12.13 -10.34 -4.78
N GLU A 119 -13.06 -9.64 -5.44
CA GLU A 119 -12.85 -9.12 -6.79
C GLU A 119 -11.70 -8.11 -6.82
N ARG A 120 -11.63 -7.20 -5.84
CA ARG A 120 -10.56 -6.21 -5.72
C ARG A 120 -9.19 -6.87 -5.56
N LYS A 121 -9.05 -7.85 -4.67
CA LYS A 121 -7.80 -8.60 -4.47
C LYS A 121 -7.35 -9.31 -5.75
N LEU A 122 -8.28 -9.97 -6.45
CA LEU A 122 -7.98 -10.67 -7.69
C LEU A 122 -7.50 -9.70 -8.79
N GLU A 123 -8.16 -8.55 -8.90
CA GLU A 123 -7.80 -7.53 -9.86
C GLU A 123 -6.45 -6.88 -9.52
N GLU A 124 -6.15 -6.66 -8.25
CA GLU A 124 -4.84 -6.22 -7.78
C GLU A 124 -3.74 -7.23 -8.11
N MET A 125 -3.97 -8.53 -7.88
CA MET A 125 -3.03 -9.58 -8.27
C MET A 125 -2.76 -9.59 -9.78
N LYS A 126 -3.79 -9.40 -10.62
CA LYS A 126 -3.62 -9.28 -12.07
C LYS A 126 -2.77 -8.08 -12.46
N ARG A 127 -3.02 -6.92 -11.83
CA ARG A 127 -2.21 -5.70 -12.05
C ARG A 127 -0.76 -5.90 -11.64
N ASN A 128 -0.52 -6.51 -10.48
CA ASN A 128 0.84 -6.81 -10.02
C ASN A 128 1.53 -7.79 -10.98
N GLN A 129 0.82 -8.81 -11.46
CA GLN A 129 1.34 -9.75 -12.44
C GLN A 129 1.65 -9.07 -13.79
N SER A 130 0.80 -8.16 -14.27
CA SER A 130 1.07 -7.44 -15.52
C SER A 130 2.27 -6.51 -15.40
N VAL A 131 2.42 -5.82 -14.26
CA VAL A 131 3.61 -5.01 -13.97
C VAL A 131 4.87 -5.87 -13.91
N LEU A 132 4.85 -7.02 -13.23
CA LEU A 132 6.00 -7.94 -13.18
C LEU A 132 6.42 -8.44 -14.56
N LYS A 133 5.45 -8.84 -15.40
CA LYS A 133 5.70 -9.25 -16.78
C LYS A 133 6.35 -8.12 -17.59
N ALA A 134 5.82 -6.90 -17.49
CA ALA A 134 6.39 -5.75 -18.18
C ALA A 134 7.82 -5.43 -17.70
N CYS A 135 8.09 -5.52 -16.39
CA CYS A 135 9.44 -5.36 -15.84
C CYS A 135 10.40 -6.43 -16.37
N GLU A 136 9.95 -7.69 -16.50
CA GLU A 136 10.77 -8.78 -17.06
C GLU A 136 11.14 -8.52 -18.52
N GLU A 137 10.19 -8.08 -19.36
CA GLU A 137 10.46 -7.72 -20.75
C GLU A 137 11.42 -6.53 -20.85
N VAL A 138 11.27 -5.51 -20.01
CA VAL A 138 12.23 -4.39 -19.94
C VAL A 138 13.62 -4.87 -19.50
N ALA A 139 13.70 -5.84 -18.58
CA ALA A 139 14.97 -6.39 -18.14
C ALA A 139 15.70 -7.18 -19.24
N LYS A 140 14.98 -7.86 -20.13
CA LYS A 140 15.55 -8.52 -21.32
C LYS A 140 16.20 -7.50 -22.24
N VAL A 141 15.46 -6.45 -22.62
CA VAL A 141 16.00 -5.34 -23.43
C VAL A 141 17.20 -4.69 -22.76
N ARG A 142 17.14 -4.46 -21.44
CA ARG A 142 18.28 -3.92 -20.68
C ARG A 142 19.53 -4.79 -20.81
N ALA A 143 19.40 -6.12 -20.78
CA ALA A 143 20.52 -7.02 -20.95
C ALA A 143 21.14 -6.91 -22.35
N GLU A 144 20.33 -6.81 -23.39
CA GLU A 144 20.80 -6.61 -24.77
C GLU A 144 21.50 -5.25 -24.92
N VAL A 145 20.92 -4.18 -24.39
CA VAL A 145 21.53 -2.85 -24.41
C VAL A 145 22.83 -2.80 -23.57
N ASN A 146 22.96 -3.57 -22.49
CA ASN A 146 24.23 -3.70 -21.74
C ASN A 146 25.32 -4.36 -22.60
N ALA A 147 24.98 -5.39 -23.38
CA ALA A 147 25.94 -6.03 -24.28
C ALA A 147 26.41 -5.06 -25.37
N LEU A 148 25.47 -4.29 -25.95
CA LEU A 148 25.79 -3.25 -26.93
C LEU A 148 26.65 -2.14 -26.32
N GLU A 149 26.32 -1.66 -25.11
CA GLU A 149 27.10 -0.66 -24.40
C GLU A 149 28.55 -1.12 -24.15
N GLY A 150 28.75 -2.39 -23.81
CA GLY A 150 30.08 -2.98 -23.64
C GLY A 150 30.90 -2.96 -24.93
N ILE A 151 30.27 -3.19 -26.08
CA ILE A 151 30.94 -3.13 -27.39
C ILE A 151 31.33 -1.68 -27.72
N VAL A 152 30.43 -0.71 -27.48
CA VAL A 152 30.69 0.72 -27.73
C VAL A 152 31.88 1.23 -26.91
N HIS A 153 31.98 0.85 -25.63
CA HIS A 153 33.04 1.30 -24.72
C HIS A 153 34.31 0.45 -24.77
N GLY A 154 34.31 -0.66 -25.50
CA GLY A 154 35.43 -1.61 -25.57
C GLY A 154 36.72 -1.07 -26.22
N GLY A 155 36.70 0.15 -26.75
CA GLY A 155 37.91 0.86 -27.21
C GLY A 155 38.59 0.29 -28.45
N THR A 156 37.98 -0.69 -29.11
CA THR A 156 38.42 -1.18 -30.42
C THR A 156 38.20 -0.11 -31.49
N LYS A 157 39.08 -0.06 -32.49
CA LYS A 157 38.90 0.79 -33.66
C LYS A 157 37.76 0.20 -34.48
N VAL A 158 36.53 0.59 -34.16
CA VAL A 158 35.30 0.08 -34.76
C VAL A 158 35.20 0.58 -36.20
N ASP A 159 35.05 -0.34 -37.15
CA ASP A 159 34.86 0.00 -38.56
C ASP A 159 33.52 0.74 -38.76
N GLU A 160 33.43 1.62 -39.76
CA GLU A 160 32.20 2.39 -40.00
C GLU A 160 30.97 1.50 -40.25
N LYS A 161 31.19 0.32 -40.84
CA LYS A 161 30.16 -0.70 -41.04
C LYS A 161 29.66 -1.30 -39.72
N GLU A 162 30.55 -1.49 -38.74
CA GLU A 162 30.19 -1.98 -37.41
C GLU A 162 29.45 -0.89 -36.62
N LEU A 163 29.86 0.38 -36.73
CA LEU A 163 29.12 1.51 -36.14
C LEU A 163 27.68 1.59 -36.66
N LEU A 164 27.48 1.45 -37.99
CA LEU A 164 26.14 1.41 -38.59
C LEU A 164 25.30 0.24 -38.03
N GLY A 165 25.87 -0.97 -37.95
CA GLY A 165 25.19 -2.13 -37.39
C GLY A 165 24.82 -1.98 -35.91
N LEU A 166 25.69 -1.35 -35.11
CA LEU A 166 25.40 -1.05 -33.70
C LEU A 166 24.25 -0.05 -33.56
N THR A 167 24.21 0.99 -34.39
CA THR A 167 23.09 1.95 -34.40
C THR A 167 21.77 1.26 -34.77
N GLU A 168 21.76 0.39 -35.80
CA GLU A 168 20.57 -0.38 -36.17
C GLU A 168 20.07 -1.26 -35.02
N LEU A 169 20.98 -1.98 -34.34
CA LEU A 169 20.64 -2.80 -33.17
C LEU A 169 20.04 -1.95 -32.04
N LEU A 170 20.59 -0.78 -31.74
CA LEU A 170 20.03 0.14 -30.74
C LEU A 170 18.65 0.67 -31.13
N MET A 171 18.41 0.96 -32.41
CA MET A 171 17.09 1.34 -32.91
C MET A 171 16.06 0.21 -32.72
N VAL A 172 16.46 -1.05 -32.94
CA VAL A 172 15.60 -2.21 -32.66
C VAL A 172 15.22 -2.27 -31.17
N GLN A 173 16.17 -2.00 -30.26
CA GLN A 173 15.87 -1.95 -28.82
C GLN A 173 14.87 -0.84 -28.45
N LEU A 174 14.95 0.34 -29.09
CA LEU A 174 13.96 1.41 -28.88
C LEU A 174 12.56 0.97 -29.32
N LEU A 175 12.45 0.36 -30.51
CA LEU A 175 11.18 -0.15 -31.00
C LEU A 175 10.60 -1.23 -30.08
N GLN A 176 11.45 -2.13 -29.57
CA GLN A 176 11.03 -3.12 -28.58
C GLN A 176 10.51 -2.45 -27.31
N LEU A 177 11.23 -1.46 -26.76
CA LEU A 177 10.76 -0.70 -25.59
C LEU A 177 9.42 -0.02 -25.84
N ASP A 178 9.15 0.48 -27.05
CA ASP A 178 7.88 1.12 -27.39
C ASP A 178 6.70 0.15 -27.44
N THR A 179 6.95 -1.12 -27.80
CA THR A 179 5.92 -2.17 -27.80
C THR A 179 5.54 -2.66 -26.41
N ILE A 180 6.39 -2.49 -25.40
CA ILE A 180 6.11 -2.94 -24.03
C ILE A 180 5.08 -2.02 -23.38
N GLU A 181 3.85 -2.52 -23.21
CA GLU A 181 2.82 -1.88 -22.39
C GLU A 181 3.24 -1.91 -20.91
N ALA A 182 3.65 -0.76 -20.39
CA ALA A 182 4.19 -0.64 -19.04
C ALA A 182 3.46 0.44 -18.24
N ASN A 183 3.04 0.08 -17.02
CA ASN A 183 2.40 0.96 -16.04
C ASN A 183 3.20 0.98 -14.73
N GLY A 184 3.03 2.03 -13.92
CA GLY A 184 3.72 2.17 -12.63
C GLY A 184 5.25 2.06 -12.75
N GLU A 185 5.85 1.18 -11.97
CA GLU A 185 7.30 0.94 -11.92
C GLU A 185 7.87 0.52 -13.28
N ALA A 186 7.20 -0.40 -13.99
CA ALA A 186 7.67 -0.87 -15.30
C ALA A 186 7.83 0.28 -16.31
N LYS A 187 6.96 1.30 -16.23
CA LYS A 187 7.02 2.49 -17.09
C LYS A 187 8.26 3.34 -16.78
N VAL A 188 8.63 3.45 -15.50
CA VAL A 188 9.82 4.18 -15.06
C VAL A 188 11.07 3.47 -15.58
N GLN A 189 11.14 2.15 -15.43
CA GLN A 189 12.25 1.33 -15.95
C GLN A 189 12.38 1.46 -17.47
N ARG A 190 11.28 1.30 -18.21
CA ARG A 190 11.23 1.48 -19.67
C ARG A 190 11.76 2.85 -20.10
N ARG A 191 11.33 3.93 -19.41
CA ARG A 191 11.80 5.30 -19.69
C ARG A 191 13.27 5.52 -19.33
N ALA A 192 13.78 4.85 -18.32
CA ALA A 192 15.22 4.89 -17.99
C ALA A 192 16.03 4.22 -19.09
N GLU A 193 15.54 3.10 -19.60
CA GLU A 193 16.19 2.33 -20.66
C GLU A 193 16.18 3.07 -21.99
N VAL A 194 15.06 3.67 -22.39
CA VAL A 194 14.99 4.54 -23.58
C VAL A 194 16.03 5.67 -23.52
N ARG A 195 16.14 6.34 -22.37
CA ARG A 195 17.14 7.40 -22.17
C ARG A 195 18.56 6.86 -22.25
N ARG A 196 18.80 5.61 -21.83
CA ARG A 196 20.12 4.98 -21.92
C ARG A 196 20.48 4.66 -23.37
N VAL A 197 19.57 4.03 -24.10
CA VAL A 197 19.75 3.74 -25.52
C VAL A 197 20.03 5.02 -26.30
N GLN A 198 19.26 6.09 -26.06
CA GLN A 198 19.50 7.37 -26.74
C GLN A 198 20.92 7.91 -26.49
N ARG A 199 21.41 7.87 -25.25
CA ARG A 199 22.78 8.30 -24.94
C ARG A 199 23.85 7.47 -25.67
N LEU A 200 23.61 6.17 -25.85
CA LEU A 200 24.53 5.29 -26.59
C LEU A 200 24.55 5.64 -28.09
N VAL A 201 23.37 5.92 -28.67
CA VAL A 201 23.24 6.38 -30.05
C VAL A 201 24.01 7.69 -30.24
N ASP A 202 23.81 8.67 -29.36
CA ASP A 202 24.53 9.95 -29.41
C ASP A 202 26.06 9.74 -29.33
N THR A 203 26.52 8.75 -28.55
CA THR A 203 27.95 8.41 -28.42
C THR A 203 28.50 7.81 -29.72
N LEU A 204 27.75 6.90 -30.35
CA LEU A 204 28.10 6.31 -31.65
C LEU A 204 28.18 7.37 -32.75
N ASP A 205 27.22 8.30 -32.79
CA ASP A 205 27.23 9.39 -33.78
C ASP A 205 28.45 10.31 -33.61
N ASN A 206 28.84 10.59 -32.36
CA ASN A 206 30.08 11.32 -32.08
C ASN A 206 31.34 10.55 -32.51
N MET A 207 31.38 9.22 -32.34
CA MET A 207 32.47 8.38 -32.84
C MET A 207 32.53 8.39 -34.36
N LYS A 208 31.38 8.31 -35.03
CA LYS A 208 31.27 8.37 -36.48
C LYS A 208 31.77 9.71 -37.03
N ALA A 209 31.36 10.83 -36.42
CA ALA A 209 31.83 12.16 -36.80
C ALA A 209 33.35 12.33 -36.67
N ARG A 210 33.95 11.74 -35.62
CA ARG A 210 35.42 11.72 -35.42
C ARG A 210 36.15 10.86 -36.46
N ASN A 211 35.54 9.77 -36.90
CA ASN A 211 36.10 8.91 -37.94
C ASN A 211 36.05 9.57 -39.33
N SER A 212 34.99 10.33 -39.64
CA SER A 212 34.88 11.07 -40.90
C SER A 212 35.81 12.28 -40.99
N ASN A 213 36.29 12.82 -39.86
CA ASN A 213 37.16 14.00 -39.79
C ASN A 213 38.46 13.72 -38.99
N PRO A 214 39.49 13.08 -39.59
CA PRO A 214 40.73 12.74 -38.87
C PRO A 214 41.66 13.92 -38.57
N PHE A 215 41.30 15.16 -38.95
CA PHE A 215 42.19 16.32 -38.84
C PHE A 215 41.53 17.49 -38.07
N SER A 216 41.64 17.47 -36.75
CA SER A 216 41.50 18.70 -35.92
C SER A 216 42.38 18.72 -34.67
N SER A 217 43.38 17.83 -34.56
CA SER A 217 44.38 17.89 -33.49
C SER A 217 45.80 18.11 -34.03
N SER A 218 46.02 19.26 -34.67
CA SER A 218 47.37 19.84 -34.73
C SER A 218 47.25 21.36 -34.77
N GLY A 219 47.53 22.03 -33.65
CA GLY A 219 47.51 23.48 -33.61
C GLY A 219 47.60 24.09 -32.22
N LYS A 220 48.80 24.00 -31.61
CA LYS A 220 49.36 24.98 -30.66
C LYS A 220 48.57 25.29 -29.38
N SER A 221 48.98 24.66 -28.28
CA SER A 221 49.00 25.33 -26.97
C SER A 221 50.20 26.29 -26.94
N GLU A 222 50.07 27.44 -27.62
CA GLU A 222 51.00 28.56 -27.45
C GLU A 222 50.56 29.33 -26.20
N ALA A 223 51.37 29.21 -25.15
CA ALA A 223 51.28 30.04 -23.97
C ALA A 223 51.40 31.52 -24.39
N PHE A 224 50.34 32.27 -24.20
CA PHE A 224 50.39 33.73 -24.19
C PHE A 224 49.96 34.20 -22.80
N GLU A 225 50.95 34.65 -22.04
CA GLU A 225 50.76 35.60 -20.95
C GLU A 225 49.93 36.78 -21.48
N CYS A 226 48.82 37.09 -20.82
CA CYS A 226 48.15 38.37 -21.01
C CYS A 226 48.02 39.02 -19.65
N ALA A 227 48.82 40.06 -19.47
CA ALA A 227 48.81 40.94 -18.33
C ALA A 227 47.40 41.52 -18.10
N SER A 228 46.97 41.54 -16.83
CA SER A 228 45.97 42.50 -16.34
C SER A 228 46.59 43.92 -16.41
N PRO A 229 45.84 45.06 -16.38
CA PRO A 229 44.49 45.24 -15.81
C PRO A 229 43.54 46.25 -16.51
N SER A 230 42.23 46.20 -16.21
CA SER A 230 41.48 47.26 -15.49
C SER A 230 39.95 47.10 -15.60
N PHE A 231 39.30 47.26 -14.45
CA PHE A 231 37.87 47.39 -14.16
C PHE A 231 37.36 48.82 -14.52
N PRO A 232 36.05 49.17 -14.56
CA PRO A 232 35.05 48.69 -13.58
C PRO A 232 33.54 48.61 -13.93
N SER A 233 32.87 47.92 -13.00
CA SER A 233 31.57 48.24 -12.36
C SER A 233 30.22 47.85 -12.97
N SER A 234 29.56 46.98 -12.19
CA SER A 234 28.19 47.13 -11.66
C SER A 234 27.01 46.74 -12.54
N THR A 235 26.24 45.74 -12.08
CA THR A 235 24.83 46.00 -11.75
C THR A 235 24.27 44.96 -10.76
N ARG A 236 23.42 45.50 -9.88
CA ARG A 236 22.80 44.89 -8.70
C ARG A 236 21.70 43.90 -9.08
N ILE A 237 21.62 42.85 -8.28
CA ILE A 237 20.51 41.90 -8.18
C ILE A 237 19.35 42.58 -7.43
N THR A 238 18.16 42.62 -8.01
CA THR A 238 16.91 42.94 -7.33
C THR A 238 16.06 41.67 -7.22
N HIS A 239 15.74 41.28 -5.99
CA HIS A 239 14.71 40.30 -5.64
C HIS A 239 13.58 41.10 -5.00
N ASP A 240 12.43 41.19 -5.66
CA ASP A 240 11.23 41.81 -5.10
C ASP A 240 10.18 40.71 -4.92
N TRP A 241 9.77 40.51 -3.67
CA TRP A 241 8.72 39.56 -3.26
C TRP A 241 7.45 40.37 -2.99
N GLU A 242 6.37 40.06 -3.70
CA GLU A 242 5.04 40.65 -3.49
C GLU A 242 4.43 40.21 -2.16
N VAL A 243 3.96 41.19 -1.39
CA VAL A 243 3.10 41.03 -0.22
C VAL A 243 1.65 41.27 -0.66
N PHE A 244 0.77 40.33 -0.35
CA PHE A 244 -0.69 40.45 -0.50
C PHE A 244 -1.28 41.22 0.69
N ASP A 245 -2.17 42.17 0.40
CA ASP A 245 -3.31 42.57 1.23
C ASP A 245 -4.60 42.28 0.45
#